data_AF-A0A2R3QSB5-F1
#
_entry.id   AF-A0A2R3QSB5-F1
#
_cell.length_a   1.000
_cell.length_b   1.000
_cell.length_c   1.000
_cell.angle_alpha   90.00
_cell.angle_beta   90.00
_cell.angle_gamma   90.00
#
_symmetry.space_group_name_H-M   'P 1'
#
loop_
_entity.id
_entity.type
_entity.pdbx_description
1 polymer ?
#
loop_
_entity_poly.entity_id
_entity_poly.type
_entity_poly.pdbx_seq_one_letter_code
_entity_poly.pdbx_strand_id
1 'polypeptide(L)' 'MPKLMLEIDTDLYRMLQEAARINQLSLQDECTRRLEGGVRRSRYMEALLAELRADDAQRRAERN' A
#
# COMPACT_ATOMS: atom_id res chain seq x y z
N MET A 1 -3.11 2.07 -21.06
CA MET A 1 -3.50 2.30 -19.66
C MET A 1 -4.51 3.45 -19.64
N PRO A 2 -5.64 3.33 -18.93
CA PRO A 2 -6.58 4.44 -18.79
C PRO A 2 -5.90 5.60 -18.05
N LYS A 3 -6.11 6.83 -18.52
CA LYS A 3 -5.59 8.06 -17.90
C LYS A 3 -6.73 8.70 -17.11
N LEU A 4 -6.49 8.96 -15.83
CA LEU A 4 -7.38 9.71 -14.96
C LEU A 4 -6.82 11.13 -14.78
N MET A 5 -7.66 12.15 -14.96
CA MET A 5 -7.34 13.53 -14.59
C MET A 5 -8.17 13.91 -13.38
N LEU A 6 -7.52 14.46 -12.37
CA LEU A 6 -8.14 14.86 -11.11
C LEU A 6 -8.00 16.37 -10.98
N GLU A 7 -9.12 17.05 -10.82
CA GLU A 7 -9.14 18.43 -10.35
C GLU A 7 -9.19 18.42 -8.82
N ILE A 8 -8.21 19.06 -8.21
CA ILE A 8 -8.06 19.14 -6.75
C ILE A 8 -7.67 20.56 -6.36
N ASP A 9 -8.02 20.95 -5.14
CA ASP A 9 -7.57 22.21 -4.58
C ASP A 9 -6.06 22.19 -4.28
N THR A 10 -5.49 23.40 -4.13
CA THR A 10 -4.04 23.58 -3.96
C THR A 10 -3.53 23.02 -2.63
N ASP A 11 -4.35 23.03 -1.58
CA ASP A 11 -3.95 22.54 -0.27
C ASP A 11 -3.89 21.01 -0.26
N LEU A 12 -4.85 20.34 -0.90
CA LEU A 12 -4.83 18.91 -1.14
C LEU A 12 -3.64 18.50 -2.00
N TYR A 13 -3.31 19.26 -3.05
CA TYR A 13 -2.12 19.01 -3.85
C TYR A 13 -0.84 19.07 -3.00
N ARG A 14 -0.69 20.09 -2.14
CA ARG A 14 0.47 20.23 -1.25
C ARG A 14 0.55 19.06 -0.25
N MET A 15 -0.58 18.67 0.35
CA MET A 15 -0.64 17.53 1.27
C MET A 15 -0.23 16.21 0.59
N LEU A 16 -0.65 15.99 -0.66
CA LEU A 16 -0.28 14.80 -1.43
C LEU A 16 1.21 14.79 -1.78
N GLN A 17 1.78 15.93 -2.16
CA GLN A 17 3.22 16.05 -2.41
C GLN A 17 4.05 15.76 -1.16
N GLU A 18 3.65 16.29 0.00
CA GLU A 18 4.34 16.03 1.25
C GLU A 18 4.23 14.56 1.68
N ALA A 19 3.05 13.96 1.55
CA ALA A 19 2.86 12.56 1.83
C ALA A 19 3.72 11.67 0.91
N ALA A 20 3.77 11.96 -0.39
CA ALA A 20 4.61 11.25 -1.34
C ALA A 20 6.09 11.33 -0.92
N ARG A 21 6.58 12.52 -0.56
CA ARG A 21 7.95 12.73 -0.05
C ARG A 21 8.23 11.91 1.22
N ILE A 22 7.33 11.94 2.21
CA ILE A 22 7.48 11.18 3.47
C ILE A 22 7.52 9.67 3.20
N ASN A 23 6.72 9.18 2.25
CA ASN A 23 6.64 7.76 1.91
C ASN A 23 7.68 7.35 0.85
N GLN A 24 8.54 8.26 0.37
CA GLN A 24 9.51 8.03 -0.70
C GLN A 24 8.86 7.48 -1.99
N LEU A 25 7.67 8.00 -2.32
CA LEU A 25 6.90 7.65 -3.49
C LEU A 25 6.86 8.82 -4.47
N SER A 26 6.56 8.53 -5.74
CA SER A 26 6.12 9.58 -6.65
C SER A 26 4.73 10.09 -6.23
N LEU A 27 4.38 11.31 -6.66
CA LEU A 27 3.03 11.84 -6.44
C LEU A 27 1.96 10.91 -7.04
N GLN A 28 2.23 10.34 -8.22
CA GLN A 28 1.33 9.41 -8.89
C GLN A 28 1.13 8.13 -8.07
N ASP A 29 2.19 7.56 -7.50
CA ASP A 29 2.10 6.33 -6.72
C ASP A 29 1.35 6.55 -5.40
N GLU A 30 1.55 7.69 -4.74
CA GLU A 30 0.78 8.05 -3.54
C GLU A 30 -0.71 8.25 -3.86
N CYS A 31 -1.03 8.92 -4.98
CA CYS A 31 -2.43 9.05 -5.44
C CYS A 31 -3.05 7.69 -5.75
N THR A 32 -2.35 6.84 -6.50
CA THR A 32 -2.80 5.47 -6.84
C THR A 32 -3.06 4.67 -5.57
N ARG A 33 -2.09 4.63 -4.65
CA ARG A 33 -2.20 3.94 -3.35
C ARG A 33 -3.41 4.40 -2.53
N ARG A 34 -3.74 5.70 -2.55
CA ARG A 34 -4.92 6.23 -1.85
C ARG A 34 -6.21 5.86 -2.56
N LEU A 35 -6.26 5.97 -3.88
CA LEU A 35 -7.42 5.57 -4.69
C LEU A 35 -7.72 4.07 -4.59
N GLU A 36 -6.69 3.25 -4.40
CA GLU A 36 -6.79 1.79 -4.13
C GLU A 36 -7.28 1.47 -2.70
N GLY A 37 -7.67 2.48 -1.91
CA GLY A 37 -8.24 2.31 -0.58
C GLY A 37 -7.24 2.54 0.56
N GLY A 38 -6.11 3.20 0.30
CA GLY A 38 -5.22 3.70 1.34
C GLY A 38 -4.67 2.60 2.26
N VAL A 39 -4.55 1.37 1.76
CA VAL A 39 -4.03 0.25 2.55
C VAL A 39 -2.54 0.52 2.76
N ARG A 40 -2.20 1.23 3.83
CA ARG A 40 -0.86 1.20 4.40
C ARG A 40 -0.65 -0.21 4.95
N ARG A 41 -0.35 -1.16 4.07
CA ARG A 41 0.11 -2.47 4.51
C ARG A 41 1.45 -2.25 5.19
N SER A 42 1.47 -2.39 6.51
CA SER A 42 2.71 -2.32 7.27
C SER A 42 3.59 -3.47 6.78
N ARG A 43 4.78 -3.15 6.22
CA ARG A 43 5.72 -4.17 5.73
C ARG A 43 6.06 -5.21 6.80
N TYR A 44 6.17 -4.76 8.05
CA TYR A 44 6.36 -5.65 9.20
C TYR A 44 5.16 -6.59 9.40
N MET A 45 3.95 -6.05 9.34
CA MET A 45 2.73 -6.86 9.44
C MET A 45 2.59 -7.84 8.27
N GLU A 46 2.97 -7.45 7.05
CA GLU A 46 2.96 -8.35 5.90
C GLU A 46 3.95 -9.49 6.05
N ALA A 47 5.18 -9.20 6.50
CA ALA A 47 6.19 -10.22 6.76
C ALA A 47 5.71 -11.21 7.83
N LEU A 48 5.20 -10.70 8.96
CA LEU A 48 4.65 -11.51 10.03
C LEU A 48 3.47 -12.38 9.56
N LEU A 49 2.55 -11.81 8.77
CA LEU A 49 1.43 -12.57 8.21
C LEU A 49 1.89 -13.62 7.18
N ALA A 50 2.98 -13.37 6.45
CA ALA A 50 3.54 -14.36 5.54
C ALA A 50 4.17 -15.53 6.29
N GLU A 51 4.92 -15.26 7.36
CA GLU A 51 5.50 -16.28 8.26
C GLU A 51 4.40 -17.16 8.87
N LEU A 52 3.38 -16.55 9.47
CA LEU A 52 2.26 -17.30 10.08
C LEU A 52 1.52 -18.19 9.08
N ARG A 53 1.34 -17.72 7.84
CA ARG A 53 0.70 -18.51 6.77
C ARG A 53 1.59 -19.68 6.33
N ALA A 54 2.90 -19.48 6.28
CA ALA A 54 3.85 -20.55 5.96
C ALA A 54 3.82 -21.64 7.05
N ASP A 55 3.82 -21.24 8.32
CA ASP A 55 3.72 -22.17 9.46
C ASP A 55 2.41 -22.96 9.45
N ASP A 56 1.28 -22.29 9.15
CA ASP A 56 -0.03 -22.94 8.99
C ASP A 56 -0.02 -23.96 7.83
N ALA A 57 0.59 -23.61 6.70
CA ALA A 57 0.67 -24.50 5.53
C ALA A 57 1.50 -25.74 5.83
N GLN A 58 2.63 -25.58 6.53
CA GLN A 58 3.49 -26.69 6.92
C GLN A 58 2.79 -27.64 7.90
N ARG A 59 2.10 -27.10 8.92
CA ARG A 59 1.30 -27.91 9.86
C ARG A 59 0.17 -28.70 9.18
N ARG A 60 -0.39 -28.19 8.08
CA ARG A 60 -1.39 -28.94 7.30
C ARG A 60 -0.75 -30.04 6.45
N ALA A 61 0.44 -29.82 5.92
CA ALA A 61 1.18 -30.82 5.17
C ALA A 61 1.61 -32.01 6.04
N GLU A 62 1.96 -31.77 7.31
CA GLU A 62 2.35 -32.84 8.26
C GLU A 62 1.17 -33.67 8.78
N ARG A 63 -0.06 -33.22 8.57
CA ARG A 63 -1.30 -33.91 9.02
C ARG A 63 -2.00 -34.72 7.93
N ASN A 64 -1.53 -34.63 6.68
CA ASN A 64 -1.99 -35.43 5.54
C ASN A 64 -0.93 -36.46 5.17
#